data_AF-A0AAV4ZUB9-F1
#
_entry.id   AF-A0AAV4ZUB9-F1
#
_cell.length_a   1.000
_cell.length_b   1.000
_cell.length_c   1.000
_cell.angle_alpha   90.00
_cell.angle_beta   90.00
_cell.angle_gamma   90.00
#
_symmetry.space_group_name_H-M   'P 1'
#
loop_
_entity.id
_entity.type
_entity.pdbx_description
1 polymer ?
#
loop_
_entity_poly.entity_id
_entity_poly.type
_entity_poly.pdbx_seq_one_letter_code
_entity_poly.pdbx_strand_id
1 'polypeptide(L)' 'MSRVSNVNFSLNVGTAIPRSVTLHRLPPAIISLVPAYEGYSFILVRDDIVIIDPDTYEIVDVIPA' A
#
# COMPACT_ATOMS: atom_id res chain seq x y z
N MET A 1 11.54 -14.72 6.52
CA MET A 1 10.48 -13.89 5.90
C MET A 1 9.29 -13.92 6.83
N SER A 2 9.07 -12.87 7.63
CA SER A 2 7.88 -12.81 8.50
C SER A 2 6.72 -12.29 7.66
N ARG A 3 5.79 -13.18 7.28
CA ARG A 3 4.52 -12.79 6.69
C ARG A 3 3.76 -12.02 7.76
N VAL A 4 3.43 -10.76 7.49
CA VAL A 4 2.51 -10.00 8.35
C VAL A 4 1.11 -10.56 8.11
N SER A 5 0.77 -11.63 8.83
CA SER A 5 -0.52 -12.34 8.67
C SER A 5 -1.70 -11.57 9.27
N ASN A 6 -1.41 -10.64 10.20
CA ASN A 6 -2.39 -9.88 10.96
C ASN A 6 -1.97 -8.41 11.03
N VAL A 7 -2.57 -7.58 10.18
CA VAL A 7 -2.60 -6.12 10.39
C VAL A 7 -3.76 -5.80 11.32
N ASN A 8 -3.55 -4.94 12.31
CA ASN A 8 -4.59 -4.47 13.25
C ASN A 8 -5.38 -3.27 12.69
N PHE A 9 -5.46 -3.16 11.36
CA PHE A 9 -6.20 -2.10 10.67
C PHE A 9 -6.98 -2.68 9.50
N SER A 10 -8.06 -2.02 9.13
CA SER A 10 -8.93 -2.42 8.03
C SER A 10 -8.27 -2.12 6.67
N LEU A 11 -8.43 -3.02 5.71
CA LEU A 11 -7.96 -2.83 4.33
C LEU A 11 -9.03 -2.17 3.47
N ASN A 12 -9.46 -0.97 3.85
CA ASN A 12 -10.43 -0.20 3.07
C ASN A 12 -9.80 1.13 2.66
N VAL A 13 -10.17 1.62 1.48
CA VAL A 13 -9.82 2.97 1.02
C VAL A 13 -10.24 4.01 2.06
N GLY A 14 -9.38 5.00 2.30
CA GLY A 14 -9.53 6.02 3.34
C GLY A 14 -9.14 5.58 4.75
N THR A 15 -8.68 4.34 4.95
CA THR A 15 -8.17 3.90 6.26
C THR A 15 -6.76 4.45 6.47
N ALA A 16 -6.55 5.19 7.55
CA ALA A 16 -5.22 5.59 7.99
C ALA A 16 -4.45 4.39 8.58
N ILE A 17 -3.22 4.19 8.14
CA ILE A 17 -2.35 3.12 8.63
C ILE A 17 -1.31 3.63 9.64
N PRO A 18 -0.84 2.78 10.58
CA PRO A 18 0.17 3.18 11.54
C PRO A 18 1.48 3.62 10.87
N ARG A 19 2.05 4.75 11.29
CA ARG A 19 3.33 5.26 10.80
C ARG A 19 4.54 4.36 11.11
N SER A 20 4.36 3.35 11.94
CA SER A 20 5.36 2.29 12.18
C SER A 20 5.49 1.33 11.01
N VAL A 21 4.56 1.33 10.06
CA VAL A 21 4.62 0.51 8.85
C VAL A 21 5.63 1.09 7.87
N THR A 22 6.58 0.28 7.42
CA THR A 22 7.53 0.68 6.38
C THR A 22 6.87 0.64 5.02
N LEU A 23 6.85 1.79 4.35
CA LEU A 23 6.33 1.95 3.00
C LEU A 23 7.41 1.65 1.96
N HIS A 24 7.03 0.99 0.87
CA HIS A 24 7.90 0.75 -0.27
C HIS A 24 7.42 1.57 -1.47
N ARG A 25 8.35 2.19 -2.21
CA ARG A 25 7.99 2.87 -3.46
C ARG A 25 7.52 1.86 -4.49
N LEU A 26 6.51 2.24 -5.26
CA LEU A 26 6.01 1.44 -6.37
C LEU A 26 7.12 1.16 -7.40
N PRO A 27 7.22 -0.08 -7.93
CA PRO A 27 8.16 -0.38 -9.00
C PRO A 27 7.88 0.47 -10.24
N PRO A 28 8.91 0.95 -10.96
CA PRO A 28 8.73 1.73 -12.18
C PRO A 28 7.85 1.04 -13.23
N ALA A 29 7.85 -0.29 -13.28
CA ALA A 29 7.00 -1.06 -14.19
C ALA A 29 5.50 -0.82 -13.93
N ILE A 30 5.08 -0.70 -12.67
CA ILE A 30 3.68 -0.40 -12.31
C ILE A 30 3.34 1.04 -12.69
N ILE A 31 4.23 1.98 -12.42
CA ILE A 31 4.03 3.41 -12.77
C ILE A 31 3.92 3.58 -14.29
N SER A 32 4.72 2.85 -15.07
CA SER A 32 4.62 2.86 -16.53
C SER A 32 3.29 2.32 -17.06
N LEU A 33 2.66 1.37 -16.35
CA LEU A 33 1.35 0.82 -16.69
C LEU A 33 0.21 1.74 -16.22
N VAL A 34 0.35 2.31 -15.03
CA VAL A 34 -0.63 3.18 -14.38
C VAL A 34 0.08 4.43 -13.84
N PRO A 35 0.25 5.47 -14.66
CA PRO A 35 0.97 6.69 -14.27
C PRO A 35 0.35 7.43 -13.09
N ALA A 36 -0.95 7.24 -12.86
CA ALA A 36 -1.67 7.84 -11.74
C ALA A 36 -1.16 7.41 -10.35
N TYR A 37 -0.38 6.32 -10.27
CA TYR A 37 0.24 5.90 -9.02
C TYR A 37 1.63 6.49 -8.77
N GLU A 38 2.09 7.42 -9.61
CA GLU A 38 3.32 8.15 -9.35
C GLU A 38 3.26 8.87 -7.99
N GLY A 39 4.34 8.77 -7.21
CA GLY A 39 4.41 9.38 -5.88
C GLY A 39 3.78 8.56 -4.76
N TYR A 40 2.96 7.54 -5.07
CA TYR A 40 2.43 6.65 -4.05
C TYR A 40 3.41 5.56 -3.63
N SER A 41 3.12 4.97 -2.47
CA SER A 41 3.84 3.82 -1.94
C SER A 41 2.92 2.61 -1.85
N PHE A 42 3.49 1.43 -1.63
CA PHE A 42 2.73 0.22 -1.41
C PHE A 42 3.27 -0.59 -0.24
N ILE A 43 2.40 -1.44 0.28
CA ILE A 43 2.75 -2.57 1.15
C ILE A 43 2.07 -3.84 0.61
N LEU A 44 2.59 -4.98 1.02
CA LEU A 44 1.93 -6.27 0.79
C LEU A 44 1.28 -6.72 2.09
N VAL A 45 -0.03 -6.94 2.05
CA VAL A 45 -0.77 -7.50 3.17
C VAL A 45 -1.39 -8.81 2.72
N ARG A 46 -0.90 -9.92 3.30
CA ARG A 46 -1.19 -11.27 2.79
C ARG A 46 -0.74 -11.40 1.35
N ASP A 47 -1.67 -11.36 0.41
CA ASP A 47 -1.44 -11.42 -1.04
C ASP A 47 -1.93 -10.14 -1.75
N ASP A 48 -2.53 -9.19 -1.02
CA ASP A 48 -3.06 -7.95 -1.57
C ASP A 48 -1.97 -6.87 -1.65
N ILE A 49 -2.00 -6.11 -2.74
CA ILE A 49 -1.20 -4.89 -2.90
C ILE A 49 -2.04 -3.72 -2.40
N VAL A 50 -1.58 -3.08 -1.32
CA VAL A 50 -2.24 -1.91 -0.74
C VAL A 50 -1.47 -0.68 -1.14
N ILE A 51 -2.10 0.23 -1.89
CA ILE A 51 -1.48 1.49 -2.33
C ILE A 51 -1.83 2.58 -1.31
N ILE A 52 -0.81 3.36 -0.95
CA ILE A 52 -0.83 4.28 0.18
C ILE A 52 -0.27 5.62 -0.26
N ASP A 53 -0.94 6.69 0.14
CA ASP A 53 -0.39 8.04 0.09
C ASP A 53 0.65 8.22 1.22
N PRO A 54 1.94 8.44 0.90
CA PRO A 54 2.99 8.55 1.91
C PRO A 54 2.91 9.85 2.73
N ASP A 55 2.20 10.87 2.27
CA ASP A 55 2.06 12.14 2.99
C ASP A 55 1.00 12.02 4.10
N THR A 56 -0.11 11.34 3.80
CA THR A 56 -1.25 11.17 4.71
C THR A 56 -1.23 9.84 5.48
N TYR A 57 -0.51 8.82 4.98
CA TYR A 57 -0.58 7.44 5.45
C TYR A 57 -1.99 6.83 5.31
N GLU A 58 -2.75 7.23 4.29
CA GLU A 58 -4.07 6.67 4.00
C GLU A 58 -4.01 5.67 2.84
N ILE A 59 -4.82 4.61 2.94
CA ILE A 59 -5.04 3.66 1.85
C ILE A 59 -5.80 4.38 0.74
N VAL A 60 -5.20 4.45 -0.45
CA VAL A 60 -5.85 5.02 -1.64
C VAL A 60 -6.44 3.94 -2.54
N ASP A 61 -5.88 2.72 -2.50
CA ASP A 61 -6.37 1.59 -3.29
C ASP A 61 -5.98 0.25 -2.67
N VAL A 62 -6.76 -0.78 -2.99
CA VAL A 62 -6.48 -2.18 -2.61
C VAL A 62 -6.68 -3.04 -3.84
N ILE A 63 -5.59 -3.63 -4.31
CA ILE A 63 -5.58 -4.53 -5.45
C ILE A 63 -5.50 -5.96 -4.90
N PRO A 64 -6.61 -6.71 -4.90
CA PRO A 64 -6.60 -8.11 -4.51
C PRO A 64 -5.87 -8.95 -5.56
N ALA A 65 -5.09 -9.93 -5.10
CA ALA A 65 -4.46 -10.94 -5.97
C ALA A 65 -5.42 -12.06 -6.38
#